data_AF-A0A9D8Q3E8-F1
#
_entry.id   AF-A0A9D8Q3E8-F1
#
_cell.length_a   1.000
_cell.length_b   1.000
_cell.length_c   1.000
_cell.angle_alpha   90.00
_cell.angle_beta   90.00
_cell.angle_gamma   90.00
#
_symmetry.space_group_name_H-M   'P 1'
#
loop_
_entity.id
_entity.type
_entity.pdbx_description
1 polymer ?
#
loop_
_entity_poly.entity_id
_entity_poly.type
_entity_poly.pdbx_seq_one_letter_code
_entity_poly.pdbx_strand_id
1 'polypeptide(L)' 'MRLLVVKMSSFGDVVHTFPALTDLRAARPDVEVDWLVEEGFADMAAAHPTVRAVHRVALRRLRWPPTRWPALIAHRASLK' A
#
# COMPACT_ATOMS: atom_id res chain seq x y z
N MET A 1 -9.93 12.67 -6.30
CA MET A 1 -9.30 11.57 -7.10
C MET A 1 -8.83 10.47 -6.14
N ARG A 2 -8.83 9.19 -6.52
CA ARG A 2 -8.35 8.09 -5.63
C ARG A 2 -7.00 7.54 -6.09
N LEU A 3 -6.05 7.44 -5.19
CA LEU A 3 -4.68 6.97 -5.43
C LEU A 3 -4.35 5.81 -4.49
N LEU A 4 -3.75 4.74 -5.02
CA LEU A 4 -3.23 3.62 -4.22
C LEU A 4 -1.70 3.61 -4.29
N VAL A 5 -1.04 3.81 -3.16
CA VAL A 5 0.39 3.60 -3.03
C VAL A 5 0.65 2.10 -2.90
N VAL A 6 1.43 1.54 -3.83
CA VAL A 6 1.90 0.15 -3.76
C VAL A 6 3.37 0.18 -3.39
N LYS A 7 3.66 0.15 -2.09
CA LYS A 7 5.03 0.09 -1.56
C LYS A 7 5.05 -0.80 -0.34
N MET A 8 5.38 -2.07 -0.57
CA MET A 8 5.10 -3.15 0.39
C MET A 8 6.23 -3.40 1.40
N SER A 9 7.49 -3.11 1.06
CA SER A 9 8.64 -3.28 1.93
C SER A 9 9.85 -2.54 1.34
N SER A 10 10.98 -2.39 2.05
CA SER A 10 11.24 -2.66 3.49
C SER A 10 10.94 -1.42 4.36
N PHE A 11 11.36 -1.40 5.63
CA PHE A 11 11.16 -0.26 6.54
C PHE A 11 11.57 1.08 5.89
N GLY A 12 12.79 1.13 5.33
CA GLY A 12 13.32 2.34 4.68
C GLY A 12 12.44 2.81 3.52
N ASP A 13 11.90 1.88 2.73
CA ASP A 13 11.03 2.21 1.60
C ASP A 13 9.73 2.89 2.04
N VAL A 14 9.15 2.46 3.16
CA VAL A 14 7.94 3.08 3.70
C VAL A 14 8.27 4.48 4.24
N VAL A 15 9.35 4.63 5.01
CA VAL A 15 9.78 5.94 5.54
C VAL A 15 10.10 6.93 4.42
N HIS A 16 10.84 6.50 3.39
CA HIS A 16 11.19 7.36 2.26
C HIS A 16 10.00 7.74 1.37
N THR A 17 8.84 7.12 1.55
CA THR A 17 7.61 7.48 0.83
C THR A 17 6.86 8.63 1.50
N PHE A 18 7.11 8.92 2.79
CA PHE A 18 6.39 9.98 3.50
C PHE A 18 6.58 11.39 2.91
N PRO A 19 7.80 11.83 2.54
CA PRO A 19 7.97 13.16 1.93
C PRO A 19 7.10 13.33 0.67
N ALA A 20 7.03 12.30 -0.17
CA ALA A 20 6.18 12.32 -1.36
C ALA A 20 4.68 12.46 -1.03
N LEU A 21 4.21 11.87 0.08
CA LEU A 21 2.83 12.02 0.54
C LEU A 21 2.54 13.40 1.15
N THR A 22 3.54 14.01 1.80
CA THR A 22 3.46 15.40 2.27
C THR A 22 3.32 16.35 1.08
N ASP A 23 4.20 16.20 0.08
CA ASP A 23 4.19 17.03 -1.12
C ASP A 23 2.89 16.86 -1.91
N LEU A 24 2.42 15.62 -2.05
CA LEU A 24 1.13 15.32 -2.69
C LEU A 24 -0.04 16.00 -1.96
N ARG A 25 -0.07 15.94 -0.63
CA ARG A 25 -1.14 16.57 0.16
C ARG A 25 -1.12 18.08 0.03
N ALA A 26 0.06 18.69 -0.03
CA ALA A 26 0.23 20.13 -0.22
C ALA A 26 -0.22 20.58 -1.63
N ALA A 27 0.17 19.83 -2.67
CA ALA A 27 -0.16 20.19 -4.05
C ALA A 27 -1.62 19.82 -4.44
N ARG A 28 -2.16 18.74 -3.88
CA ARG A 28 -3.42 18.11 -4.30
C ARG A 28 -4.22 17.58 -3.10
N PRO A 29 -4.81 18.47 -2.28
CA PRO A 29 -5.58 18.08 -1.10
C PRO A 29 -6.88 17.31 -1.41
N ASP A 30 -7.32 17.28 -2.68
CA ASP A 30 -8.48 16.53 -3.19
C ASP A 30 -8.21 15.03 -3.41
N VAL A 31 -6.97 14.58 -3.24
CA VAL A 31 -6.57 13.20 -3.47
C VAL A 31 -6.77 12.38 -2.20
N GLU A 32 -7.56 11.31 -2.34
CA GLU A 32 -7.68 10.26 -1.33
C GLU A 32 -6.59 9.22 -1.56
N VAL A 33 -5.75 9.00 -0.55
CA VAL A 33 -4.63 8.07 -0.63
C VAL A 33 -4.90 6.83 0.21
N ASP A 34 -4.87 5.68 -0.46
CA ASP A 34 -4.80 4.37 0.18
C ASP A 34 -3.37 3.83 0.05
N TRP A 35 -2.97 2.90 0.92
CA TRP A 35 -1.64 2.30 0.87
C TRP A 35 -1.71 0.78 1.02
N LEU A 36 -1.21 0.05 0.02
CA LEU A 36 -0.94 -1.39 0.08
C LEU A 36 0.46 -1.67 0.63
N VAL A 37 0.56 -2.29 1.80
CA VAL A 37 1.83 -2.54 2.50
C VAL A 37 1.91 -3.94 3.12
N GLU A 38 3.13 -4.48 3.33
CA GLU A 38 3.29 -5.66 4.19
C GLU A 38 2.73 -5.37 5.58
N GLU A 39 2.04 -6.36 6.15
CA GLU A 39 1.36 -6.26 7.43
C GLU A 39 2.26 -5.74 8.57
N GLY A 40 3.54 -6.10 8.56
CA GLY A 40 4.51 -5.68 9.58
C GLY A 40 4.85 -4.19 9.54
N PHE A 41 4.45 -3.48 8.48
CA PHE A 41 4.63 -2.03 8.34
C PHE A 41 3.29 -1.29 8.23
N ALA A 42 2.15 -1.96 8.49
CA ALA A 42 0.82 -1.37 8.35
C ALA A 42 0.61 -0.14 9.25
N ASP A 43 1.04 -0.23 10.51
CA ASP A 43 0.89 0.87 11.47
C ASP A 43 1.79 2.05 11.10
N MET A 44 2.94 1.79 10.49
CA MET A 44 3.83 2.83 10.00
C MET A 44 3.21 3.56 8.79
N ALA A 45 2.65 2.83 7.82
CA ALA A 45 1.91 3.46 6.73
C ALA A 45 0.72 4.30 7.23
N ALA A 46 0.02 3.83 8.26
CA ALA A 46 -1.12 4.54 8.87
C ALA A 46 -0.69 5.80 9.65
N ALA A 47 0.59 5.93 10.03
CA ALA A 47 1.07 7.08 10.80
C ALA A 47 1.07 8.39 10.00
N HIS A 48 1.03 8.34 8.66
CA HIS A 48 1.02 9.53 7.83
C HIS A 48 -0.42 10.05 7.61
N PRO A 49 -0.73 11.33 7.93
CA PRO A 49 -2.11 11.85 7.95
C PRO A 49 -2.80 11.88 6.58
N THR A 50 -2.03 11.89 5.49
CA THR A 50 -2.57 11.78 4.12
C THR A 50 -3.21 10.41 3.84
N VAL A 51 -2.84 9.38 4.59
CA VAL A 51 -3.26 8.00 4.34
C VAL A 51 -4.65 7.77 4.95
N ARG A 52 -5.63 7.53 4.08
CA ARG A 52 -7.02 7.27 4.45
C ARG A 52 -7.25 5.82 4.89
N ALA A 53 -6.63 4.87 4.17
CA ALA A 53 -6.80 3.45 4.43
C ALA A 53 -5.51 2.67 4.14
N VAL A 54 -5.24 1.65 4.94
CA VAL A 54 -4.12 0.73 4.76
C VAL A 54 -4.64 -0.66 4.41
N HIS A 55 -4.18 -1.18 3.27
CA HIS A 55 -4.44 -2.51 2.78
C HIS A 55 -3.22 -3.39 3.10
N ARG A 56 -3.43 -4.47 3.85
CA ARG A 56 -2.35 -5.32 4.34
C ARG A 56 -2.12 -6.51 3.41
N VAL A 57 -0.86 -6.81 3.11
CA VAL A 57 -0.45 -8.07 2.47
C VAL A 57 0.52 -8.83 3.38
N ALA A 58 0.60 -10.14 3.21
CA ALA A 58 1.51 -11.00 3.99
C ALA A 58 2.36 -11.87 3.06
N LEU A 59 3.02 -11.28 2.07
CA LEU A 59 3.77 -12.02 1.05
C LEU A 59 4.92 -12.81 1.69
N ARG A 60 5.53 -12.25 2.75
CA ARG A 60 6.60 -12.92 3.52
C ARG A 60 6.12 -14.22 4.17
N ARG A 61 4.92 -14.22 4.79
CA ARG A 61 4.34 -15.44 5.38
C ARG A 61 3.92 -16.44 4.31
N LEU A 62 3.42 -15.96 3.17
CA LEU A 62 2.86 -16.80 2.12
C LEU A 62 3.92 -17.59 1.32
N ARG A 63 5.23 -17.40 1.59
CA ARG A 63 6.35 -18.10 0.93
C ARG A 63 6.11 -18.24 -0.57
N TRP A 64 5.86 -17.10 -1.20
CA TRP A 64 5.17 -17.02 -2.48
C TRP A 64 6.02 -17.53 -3.65
N PRO A 65 5.60 -18.55 -4.43
CA PRO A 65 6.21 -18.88 -5.71
C PRO A 65 5.47 -18.20 -6.88
N PRO A 66 6.18 -17.90 -8.00
CA PRO A 66 5.63 -17.24 -9.20
C PRO A 66 4.41 -17.94 -9.84
N THR A 67 4.20 -19.22 -9.54
CA THR A 67 3.14 -20.08 -10.12
C THR A 67 1.72 -19.69 -9.70
N ARG A 68 1.54 -18.73 -8.78
CA ARG A 68 0.23 -18.34 -8.24
C ARG A 68 -0.37 -17.07 -8.83
N TRP A 69 0.28 -16.41 -9.78
CA TRP A 69 -0.27 -15.24 -10.50
C TRP A 69 -1.64 -15.46 -11.15
N PRO A 70 -1.91 -16.60 -11.82
CA PRO A 70 -3.24 -16.85 -12.38
C PRO A 70 -4.36 -16.88 -11.32
N ALA A 71 -4.07 -17.45 -10.13
CA ALA A 71 -5.04 -17.55 -9.04
C ALA A 71 -5.30 -16.19 -8.37
N LEU A 72 -4.27 -15.36 -8.20
CA LEU A 72 -4.44 -13.99 -7.69
C LEU A 72 -5.25 -13.12 -8.65
N ILE A 73 -4.99 -13.23 -9.96
CA ILE A 73 -5.76 -12.53 -10.99
C ILE A 73 -7.23 -12.96 -10.96
N ALA A 74 -7.51 -14.25 -10.76
CA ALA A 74 -8.89 -14.74 -10.62
C ALA A 74 -9.60 -14.16 -9.38
N HIS A 75 -8.88 -13.99 -8.26
CA HIS A 75 -9.43 -13.41 -7.02
C HIS A 75 -9.76 -11.90 -7.16
N ARG A 76 -9.19 -11.20 -8.14
CA ARG A 76 -9.55 -9.80 -8.43
C ARG A 76 -11.05 -9.63 -8.72
N ALA A 77 -11.69 -10.64 -9.31
CA ALA A 77 -13.13 -10.58 -9.61
C ALA A 77 -14.02 -10.52 -8.36
N SER A 78 -13.53 -11.00 -7.21
CA SER A 78 -14.27 -11.00 -5.94
C SER A 78 -14.03 -9.76 -5.07
N LEU A 79 -13.20 -8.81 -5.52
CA LEU A 79 -12.91 -7.57 -4.79
C LEU A 79 -13.79 -6.38 -5.25
N LYS A 80 -14.92 -6.66 -5.90
CA LYS A 80 -15.91 -5.65 -6.28
C LYS A 80 -16.78 -5.24 -5.10
#